data_AF-A0A925YPV9-F1
#
_entry.id   AF-A0A925YPV9-F1
#
_cell.length_a   1.000
_cell.length_b   1.000
_cell.length_c   1.000
_cell.angle_alpha   90.00
_cell.angle_beta   90.00
_cell.angle_gamma   90.00
#
_symmetry.space_group_name_H-M   'P 1'
#
loop_
_entity.id
_entity.type
_entity.pdbx_description
1 polymer ?
#
loop_
_entity_poly.entity_id
_entity_poly.type
_entity_poly.pdbx_seq_one_letter_code
_entity_poly.pdbx_strand_id
1 'polypeptide(L)'
;VSQTDPAFTSAAFGLARCRAQGKDRAGAVAAYQRIPATSRRYTLAQVALARVLVRSELAPPGATELEQASATVQALSMEGYALHQLSVELFRAAIRQVEAKAIPAGAANQVLGQPLETNALRFAVERELRACARYAKSRDEQITLIDAANKERPRTLF
;
A
#
# COMPACT_ATOMS: atom_id res chain seq x y z
N VAL A 1 2.31 -14.99 33.39
CA VAL A 1 1.93 -14.19 32.21
C VAL A 1 2.25 -15.01 30.96
N SER A 2 1.25 -15.61 30.31
CA SER A 2 1.46 -16.53 29.19
C SER A 2 1.86 -15.77 27.92
N GLN A 3 3.05 -16.05 27.39
CA GLN A 3 3.41 -15.65 26.04
C GLN A 3 2.60 -16.49 25.04
N THR A 4 1.78 -15.84 24.23
CA THR A 4 1.14 -16.43 23.05
C THR A 4 2.20 -17.02 22.14
N ASP A 5 2.02 -18.30 21.78
CA ASP A 5 2.94 -19.06 20.94
C ASP A 5 3.26 -18.31 19.63
N PRO A 6 4.54 -18.02 19.33
CA PRO A 6 4.96 -17.45 18.05
C PRO A 6 4.43 -18.21 16.82
N ALA A 7 4.15 -19.51 16.96
CA ALA A 7 3.66 -20.39 15.89
C ALA A 7 2.33 -19.93 15.29
N PHE A 8 1.45 -19.29 16.07
CA PHE A 8 0.15 -18.85 15.57
C PHE A 8 0.28 -17.70 14.57
N THR A 9 1.28 -16.82 14.75
CA THR A 9 1.53 -15.71 13.81
C THR A 9 2.09 -16.22 12.49
N SER A 10 3.05 -17.13 12.50
CA SER A 10 3.58 -17.75 11.27
C SER A 10 2.48 -18.50 10.50
N ALA A 11 1.57 -19.18 11.19
CA ALA A 11 0.42 -19.83 10.58
C ALA A 11 -0.52 -18.82 9.91
N ALA A 12 -0.81 -17.68 10.56
CA ALA A 12 -1.60 -16.60 9.98
C ALA A 12 -0.96 -16.02 8.71
N PHE A 13 0.35 -15.76 8.71
CA PHE A 13 1.10 -15.34 7.52
C PHE A 13 1.05 -16.40 6.41
N GLY A 14 1.24 -17.68 6.74
CA GLY A 14 1.15 -18.79 5.80
C GLY A 14 -0.23 -18.87 5.13
N LEU A 15 -1.28 -18.89 5.94
CA LEU A 15 -2.67 -18.91 5.49
C LEU A 15 -3.00 -17.72 4.59
N ALA A 16 -2.58 -16.51 4.97
CA ALA A 16 -2.81 -15.32 4.17
C ALA A 16 -2.18 -15.42 2.77
N ARG A 17 -0.94 -15.95 2.69
CA ARG A 17 -0.25 -16.18 1.41
C ARG A 17 -0.95 -17.24 0.56
N CYS A 18 -1.37 -18.35 1.14
CA CYS A 18 -2.12 -19.39 0.43
C CYS A 18 -3.44 -18.85 -0.14
N ARG A 19 -4.18 -18.07 0.66
CA ARG A 19 -5.44 -17.44 0.21
C ARG A 19 -5.21 -16.40 -0.88
N ALA A 20 -4.17 -15.57 -0.74
CA ALA A 20 -3.79 -14.64 -1.80
C ALA A 20 -3.40 -15.38 -3.09
N GLN A 21 -2.65 -16.48 -3.02
CA GLN A 21 -2.34 -17.29 -4.20
C GLN A 21 -3.60 -17.88 -4.85
N GLY A 22 -4.60 -18.25 -4.05
CA GLY A 22 -5.93 -18.67 -4.50
C GLY A 22 -6.87 -17.53 -4.93
N LYS A 23 -6.38 -16.29 -5.06
CA LYS A 23 -7.18 -15.08 -5.38
C LYS A 23 -8.29 -14.74 -4.37
N ASP A 24 -8.22 -15.31 -3.17
CA ASP A 24 -9.12 -15.00 -2.05
C ASP A 24 -8.55 -13.82 -1.24
N ARG A 25 -8.82 -12.59 -1.71
CA ARG A 25 -8.41 -11.36 -1.02
C ARG A 25 -9.04 -11.27 0.37
N ALA A 26 -10.35 -11.47 0.47
CA ALA A 26 -11.08 -11.31 1.73
C ALA A 26 -10.56 -12.27 2.80
N GLY A 27 -10.31 -13.53 2.43
CA GLY A 27 -9.74 -14.49 3.35
C GLY A 27 -8.28 -14.20 3.68
N ALA A 28 -7.48 -13.65 2.77
CA ALA A 28 -6.11 -13.22 3.07
C ALA A 28 -6.10 -12.06 4.09
N VAL A 29 -6.98 -11.08 3.92
CA VAL A 29 -7.18 -9.97 4.87
C VAL A 29 -7.61 -10.51 6.25
N ALA A 30 -8.62 -11.38 6.28
CA ALA A 30 -9.10 -11.99 7.52
C ALA A 30 -8.00 -12.80 8.23
N ALA A 31 -7.08 -13.42 7.49
CA ALA A 31 -5.94 -14.14 8.08
C ALA A 31 -4.94 -13.18 8.75
N TYR A 32 -4.61 -12.04 8.12
CA TYR A 32 -3.75 -11.02 8.75
C TYR A 32 -4.39 -10.36 9.96
N GLN A 33 -5.71 -10.14 9.95
CA GLN A 33 -6.45 -9.55 11.07
C GLN A 33 -6.47 -10.44 12.33
N ARG A 34 -6.14 -11.74 12.21
CA ARG A 34 -5.98 -12.63 13.38
C ARG A 34 -4.75 -12.32 14.21
N ILE A 35 -3.81 -11.53 13.70
CA ILE A 35 -2.58 -11.17 14.41
C ILE A 35 -2.90 -10.00 15.35
N PRO A 36 -2.79 -10.18 16.68
CA PRO A 36 -3.17 -9.16 17.64
C PRO A 36 -2.18 -7.98 17.64
N ALA A 37 -2.66 -6.79 18.03
CA ALA A 37 -1.85 -5.57 18.14
C ALA A 37 -0.66 -5.70 19.10
N THR A 38 -0.76 -6.59 20.10
CA THR A 38 0.31 -6.90 21.06
C THR A 38 1.45 -7.74 20.46
N SER A 39 1.29 -8.27 19.25
CA SER A 39 2.31 -9.08 18.59
C SER A 39 3.46 -8.24 18.06
N ARG A 40 4.70 -8.72 18.26
CA ARG A 40 5.90 -8.13 17.63
C ARG A 40 5.84 -8.08 16.10
N ARG A 41 4.99 -8.91 15.47
CA ARG A 41 4.82 -8.98 14.02
C ARG A 41 3.61 -8.18 13.52
N TYR A 42 2.92 -7.46 14.39
CA TYR A 42 1.70 -6.74 14.03
C TYR A 42 1.95 -5.72 12.91
N THR A 43 2.98 -4.88 13.03
CA THR A 43 3.35 -3.90 12.00
C THR A 43 3.61 -4.57 10.65
N LEU A 44 4.36 -5.67 10.63
CA LEU A 44 4.62 -6.45 9.41
C LEU A 44 3.33 -7.05 8.83
N ALA A 45 2.40 -7.47 9.68
CA ALA A 45 1.11 -8.00 9.25
C ALA A 45 0.22 -6.93 8.62
N GLN A 46 0.16 -5.73 9.21
CA GLN A 46 -0.61 -4.62 8.67
C GLN A 46 -0.04 -4.11 7.33
N VAL A 47 1.29 -4.06 7.19
CA VAL A 47 1.93 -3.77 5.89
C VAL A 47 1.55 -4.83 4.85
N ALA A 48 1.61 -6.11 5.21
CA ALA A 48 1.23 -7.20 4.31
C ALA A 48 -0.28 -7.17 3.94
N LEU A 49 -1.13 -6.81 4.90
CA LEU A 49 -2.57 -6.61 4.72
C LEU A 49 -2.82 -5.46 3.72
N ALA A 50 -2.21 -4.30 3.92
CA ALA A 50 -2.35 -3.15 3.02
C ALA A 50 -1.91 -3.51 1.59
N ARG A 51 -0.81 -4.26 1.45
CA ARG A 51 -0.35 -4.77 0.14
C ARG A 51 -1.36 -5.70 -0.52
N VAL A 52 -1.96 -6.63 0.23
CA VAL A 52 -2.98 -7.55 -0.31
C VAL A 52 -4.23 -6.81 -0.77
N LEU A 53 -4.66 -5.77 -0.05
CA LEU A 53 -5.80 -4.95 -0.43
C LEU A 53 -5.59 -4.29 -1.79
N VAL A 54 -4.41 -3.72 -2.05
CA VAL A 54 -4.13 -2.96 -3.28
C VAL A 54 -3.60 -3.80 -4.45
N ARG A 55 -3.35 -5.10 -4.21
CA ARG A 55 -2.79 -6.00 -5.22
C ARG A 55 -3.78 -6.29 -6.34
N SER A 56 -3.44 -5.83 -7.55
CA SER A 56 -4.32 -5.93 -8.73
C SER A 56 -4.35 -7.32 -9.36
N GLU A 57 -3.29 -8.13 -9.19
CA GLU A 57 -3.24 -9.49 -9.77
C GLU A 57 -4.20 -10.48 -9.09
N LEU A 58 -4.68 -10.16 -7.88
CA LEU A 58 -5.71 -10.94 -7.19
C LEU A 58 -7.08 -10.65 -7.80
N ALA A 59 -7.42 -9.36 -7.81
CA ALA A 59 -8.57 -8.73 -8.42
C ALA A 59 -8.30 -7.21 -8.48
N PRO A 60 -8.95 -6.42 -9.32
CA PRO A 60 -8.90 -4.96 -9.18
C PRO A 60 -9.43 -4.53 -7.79
N PRO A 61 -8.72 -3.70 -7.01
CA PRO A 61 -9.27 -3.14 -5.76
C PRO A 61 -10.44 -2.18 -6.04
N GLY A 62 -11.53 -2.30 -5.29
CA GLY A 62 -12.59 -1.30 -5.26
C GLY A 62 -12.27 -0.12 -4.34
N ALA A 63 -13.21 0.80 -4.21
CA ALA A 63 -13.08 1.97 -3.33
C ALA A 63 -12.87 1.57 -1.87
N THR A 64 -13.61 0.55 -1.41
CA THR A 64 -13.55 0.03 -0.05
C THR A 64 -12.17 -0.54 0.30
N GLU A 65 -11.53 -1.26 -0.62
CA GLU A 65 -10.20 -1.80 -0.38
C GLU A 65 -9.12 -0.72 -0.36
N LEU A 66 -9.25 0.31 -1.20
CA LEU A 66 -8.34 1.45 -1.19
C LEU A 66 -8.49 2.28 0.09
N GLU A 67 -9.72 2.52 0.55
CA GLU A 67 -10.01 3.20 1.81
C GLU A 67 -9.47 2.40 3.00
N GLN A 68 -9.74 1.09 3.05
CA GLN A 68 -9.23 0.22 4.10
C GLN A 68 -7.69 0.17 4.10
N ALA A 69 -7.05 0.11 2.93
CA ALA A 69 -5.60 0.15 2.82
C ALA A 69 -5.06 1.49 3.32
N SER A 70 -5.69 2.60 2.93
CA SER A 70 -5.33 3.94 3.38
C SER A 70 -5.41 4.07 4.90
N ALA A 71 -6.53 3.65 5.51
CA ALA A 71 -6.71 3.67 6.96
C ALA A 71 -5.67 2.78 7.68
N THR A 72 -5.38 1.60 7.11
CA THR A 72 -4.36 0.69 7.65
C THR A 72 -2.97 1.35 7.67
N VAL A 73 -2.60 2.03 6.59
CA VAL A 73 -1.30 2.72 6.49
C VAL A 73 -1.23 3.93 7.43
N GLN A 74 -2.30 4.72 7.55
CA GLN A 74 -2.34 5.88 8.44
C GLN A 74 -2.30 5.49 9.93
N ALA A 75 -2.91 4.37 10.29
CA ALA A 75 -2.88 3.85 11.66
C ALA A 75 -1.50 3.30 12.06
N LEU A 76 -0.64 2.98 11.08
CA LEU A 76 0.72 2.56 11.35
C LEU A 76 1.57 3.79 11.70
N SER A 77 2.08 3.84 12.93
CA SER A 77 3.17 4.75 13.34
C SER A 77 4.51 4.33 12.72
N MET A 78 4.51 4.10 11.40
CA MET A 78 5.69 3.74 10.63
C MET A 78 6.29 4.99 10.01
N GLU A 79 7.62 5.03 9.94
CA GLU A 79 8.35 6.12 9.29
C GLU A 79 9.45 5.55 8.39
N GLY A 80 9.97 6.40 7.51
CA GLY A 80 11.09 6.08 6.64
C GLY A 80 10.72 5.31 5.38
N TYR A 81 11.72 4.66 4.78
CA TYR A 81 11.63 4.09 3.43
C TYR A 81 10.44 3.16 3.22
N ALA A 82 10.13 2.29 4.18
CA ALA A 82 9.05 1.31 4.03
C ALA A 82 7.66 1.98 3.96
N LEU A 83 7.45 3.07 4.69
CA LEU A 83 6.20 3.84 4.61
C LEU A 83 6.09 4.49 3.23
N HIS A 84 7.11 5.22 2.78
CA HIS A 84 7.09 5.88 1.47
C HIS A 84 6.89 4.90 0.32
N GLN A 85 7.55 3.74 0.37
CA GLN A 85 7.38 2.69 -0.62
C GLN A 85 5.94 2.15 -0.64
N LEU A 86 5.35 1.90 0.53
CA LEU A 86 3.97 1.43 0.63
C LEU A 86 2.97 2.49 0.12
N SER A 87 3.20 3.76 0.43
CA SER A 87 2.41 4.88 -0.11
C SER A 87 2.47 4.92 -1.64
N VAL A 88 3.66 4.72 -2.25
CA VAL A 88 3.81 4.63 -3.72
C VAL A 88 3.00 3.47 -4.29
N GLU A 89 3.07 2.28 -3.69
CA GLU A 89 2.31 1.10 -4.14
C GLU A 89 0.79 1.39 -4.14
N LEU A 90 0.33 2.04 -3.07
CA LEU A 90 -1.07 2.37 -2.83
C LEU A 90 -1.59 3.45 -3.78
N PHE A 91 -0.84 4.54 -3.99
CA PHE A 91 -1.19 5.57 -4.98
C PHE A 91 -1.20 5.03 -6.41
N ARG A 92 -0.22 4.20 -6.79
CA ARG A 92 -0.22 3.57 -8.13
C ARG A 92 -1.41 2.65 -8.34
N ALA A 93 -1.84 1.93 -7.31
CA ALA A 93 -3.06 1.12 -7.38
C ALA A 93 -4.30 1.99 -7.58
N ALA A 94 -4.41 3.10 -6.85
CA ALA A 94 -5.48 4.08 -7.00
C ALA A 94 -5.52 4.68 -8.42
N ILE A 95 -4.36 5.09 -8.97
CA ILE A 95 -4.25 5.61 -10.35
C ILE A 95 -4.83 4.60 -11.35
N ARG A 96 -4.47 3.32 -11.24
CA ARG A 96 -5.00 2.27 -12.13
C ARG A 96 -6.52 2.16 -12.07
N GLN A 97 -7.13 2.32 -10.89
CA GLN A 97 -8.59 2.25 -10.75
C GLN A 97 -9.30 3.48 -11.32
N VAL A 98 -8.73 4.67 -11.12
CA VAL A 98 -9.25 5.92 -11.69
C VAL A 98 -9.15 5.89 -13.21
N GLU A 99 -8.01 5.46 -13.77
CA GLU A 99 -7.80 5.34 -15.22
C GLU A 99 -8.72 4.27 -15.84
N ALA A 100 -8.97 3.16 -15.13
CA ALA A 100 -9.93 2.15 -15.55
C ALA A 100 -11.41 2.58 -15.41
N LYS A 101 -11.67 3.78 -14.86
CA LYS A 101 -13.02 4.27 -14.49
C LYS A 101 -13.80 3.29 -13.60
N ALA A 102 -13.09 2.46 -12.85
CA ALA A 102 -13.66 1.45 -11.95
C ALA A 102 -14.21 2.08 -10.66
N ILE A 103 -13.71 3.26 -10.30
CA ILE A 103 -14.13 4.03 -9.13
C ILE A 103 -14.50 5.45 -9.59
N PRO A 104 -15.65 5.99 -9.17
CA PRO A 104 -16.00 7.37 -9.46
C PRO A 104 -14.97 8.32 -8.86
N ALA A 105 -14.41 9.18 -9.71
CA ALA A 105 -13.52 10.26 -9.29
C ALA A 105 -14.28 11.30 -8.47
N GLY A 106 -13.65 11.85 -7.44
CA GLY A 106 -14.22 12.92 -6.63
C GLY A 106 -13.62 13.02 -5.22
N ALA A 107 -13.70 14.22 -4.63
CA ALA A 107 -13.06 14.56 -3.34
C ALA A 107 -13.58 13.77 -2.12
N ALA A 108 -14.77 13.15 -2.23
CA ALA A 108 -15.31 12.26 -1.19
C ALA A 108 -14.52 10.95 -1.09
N ASN A 109 -13.91 10.50 -2.19
CA ASN A 109 -13.07 9.33 -2.20
C ASN A 109 -11.61 9.77 -2.14
N GLN A 110 -10.97 9.52 -1.00
CA GLN A 110 -9.57 9.87 -0.77
C GLN A 110 -8.74 8.67 -0.43
N VAL A 111 -7.46 8.79 -0.75
CA VAL A 111 -6.45 7.76 -0.56
C VAL A 111 -5.24 8.44 0.03
N LEU A 112 -4.88 8.09 1.27
CA LEU A 112 -3.84 8.75 2.06
C LEU A 112 -3.98 10.29 2.09
N GLY A 113 -5.22 10.77 2.18
CA GLY A 113 -5.55 12.21 2.17
C GLY A 113 -5.38 12.90 0.81
N GLN A 114 -5.18 12.15 -0.27
CA GLN A 114 -5.18 12.67 -1.65
C GLN A 114 -6.52 12.34 -2.31
N PRO A 115 -7.12 13.28 -3.07
CA PRO A 115 -8.32 12.99 -3.84
C PRO A 115 -8.04 11.90 -4.88
N LEU A 116 -9.03 11.08 -5.20
CA LEU A 116 -8.97 10.10 -6.30
C LEU A 116 -9.02 10.79 -7.68
N GLU A 117 -8.01 11.60 -7.96
CA GLU A 117 -7.78 12.30 -9.21
C GLU A 117 -6.40 11.94 -9.76
N THR A 118 -6.30 11.59 -11.04
CA THR A 118 -5.07 11.07 -11.64
C THR A 118 -3.88 11.99 -11.44
N ASN A 119 -4.02 13.31 -11.63
CA ASN A 119 -2.92 14.25 -11.48
C ASN A 119 -2.49 14.40 -10.01
N ALA A 120 -3.45 14.52 -9.08
CA ALA A 120 -3.15 14.62 -7.65
C ALA A 120 -2.40 13.38 -7.15
N LEU A 121 -2.85 12.19 -7.54
CA LEU A 121 -2.20 10.93 -7.21
C LEU A 121 -0.80 10.81 -7.83
N ARG A 122 -0.62 11.23 -9.10
CA ARG A 122 0.70 11.23 -9.76
C ARG A 122 1.70 12.16 -9.08
N PHE A 123 1.28 13.36 -8.68
CA PHE A 123 2.11 14.25 -7.87
C PHE A 123 2.47 13.64 -6.51
N ALA A 124 1.52 12.94 -5.88
CA ALA A 124 1.79 12.22 -4.64
C ALA A 124 2.83 11.11 -4.85
N VAL A 125 2.72 10.30 -5.91
CA VAL A 125 3.73 9.28 -6.27
C VAL A 125 5.11 9.91 -6.47
N GLU A 126 5.21 11.00 -7.22
CA GLU A 126 6.47 11.73 -7.43
C GLU A 126 7.11 12.15 -6.09
N ARG A 127 6.29 12.73 -5.19
CA ARG A 127 6.75 13.17 -3.86
C ARG A 127 7.26 11.99 -3.03
N GLU A 128 6.51 10.89 -2.96
CA GLU A 128 6.90 9.72 -2.16
C GLU A 128 8.12 9.01 -2.76
N LEU A 129 8.26 8.91 -4.08
CA LEU A 129 9.47 8.37 -4.72
C LEU A 129 10.71 9.21 -4.43
N ARG A 130 10.60 10.54 -4.44
CA ARG A 130 11.69 11.43 -4.01
C ARG A 130 12.02 11.26 -2.53
N ALA A 131 11.03 11.01 -1.69
CA ALA A 131 11.26 10.69 -0.28
C ALA A 131 12.00 9.36 -0.14
N CYS A 132 11.62 8.30 -0.88
CA CYS A 132 12.37 7.05 -0.96
C CYS A 132 13.83 7.28 -1.36
N ALA A 133 14.08 8.14 -2.34
CA ALA A 133 15.44 8.45 -2.83
C ALA A 133 16.36 9.07 -1.76
N ARG A 134 15.82 9.66 -0.68
CA ARG A 134 16.60 10.16 0.46
C ARG A 134 17.15 9.05 1.36
N TYR A 135 16.56 7.85 1.29
CA TYR A 135 16.99 6.67 2.04
C TYR A 135 17.83 5.69 1.22
N ALA A 136 18.10 6.00 -0.05
CA ALA A 136 18.88 5.15 -0.95
C ALA A 136 20.30 4.92 -0.40
N LYS A 137 20.77 3.68 -0.47
CA LYS A 137 22.10 3.29 0.05
C LYS A 137 23.22 3.48 -0.97
N SER A 138 22.87 3.62 -2.25
CA SER A 138 23.81 3.87 -3.33
C SER A 138 23.32 4.99 -4.25
N ARG A 139 24.25 5.59 -4.99
CA ARG A 139 23.94 6.61 -5.98
C ARG A 139 23.06 6.06 -7.10
N ASP A 140 23.30 4.82 -7.53
CA ASP A 140 22.52 4.16 -8.58
C ASP A 140 21.06 3.92 -8.16
N GLU A 141 20.84 3.50 -6.91
CA GLU A 141 19.50 3.35 -6.34
C GLU A 141 18.79 4.71 -6.26
N GLN A 142 19.50 5.74 -5.83
CA GLN A 142 18.97 7.10 -5.78
C GLN A 142 18.56 7.61 -7.17
N ILE A 143 19.40 7.43 -8.18
CA ILE A 143 19.11 7.81 -9.58
C ILE A 143 17.87 7.05 -10.06
N THR A 144 17.81 5.73 -9.85
CA THR A 144 16.66 4.91 -10.24
C THR A 144 15.34 5.42 -9.65
N LEU A 145 15.34 5.79 -8.36
CA LEU A 145 14.16 6.32 -7.69
C LEU A 145 13.77 7.72 -8.20
N ILE A 146 14.74 8.58 -8.48
CA ILE A 146 14.50 9.92 -9.05
C ILE A 146 13.95 9.80 -10.48
N ASP A 147 14.49 8.90 -11.29
CA ASP A 147 14.00 8.66 -12.65
C ASP A 147 12.59 8.11 -12.64
N ALA A 148 12.28 7.20 -11.71
CA ALA A 148 10.92 6.74 -11.49
C ALA A 148 9.99 7.90 -11.10
N ALA A 149 10.42 8.82 -10.22
CA ALA A 149 9.64 9.99 -9.84
C ALA A 149 9.38 10.93 -11.04
N ASN A 150 10.40 11.16 -11.87
CA ASN A 150 10.29 12.02 -13.05
C ASN A 150 9.33 11.45 -14.10
N LYS A 151 9.25 10.12 -14.24
CA LYS A 151 8.30 9.45 -15.15
C LYS A 151 6.84 9.63 -14.74
N GLU A 152 6.58 9.79 -13.45
CA GLU A 152 5.22 9.94 -12.91
C GLU A 152 4.70 11.37 -13.02
N ARG A 153 5.60 12.34 -13.25
CA ARG A 153 5.28 13.76 -13.33
C ARG A 153 4.20 14.02 -14.40
N PRO A 154 3.02 14.55 -14.04
CA PRO A 154 1.97 14.85 -15.01
C PRO A 154 2.43 15.98 -15.94
N ARG A 155 2.11 15.86 -17.23
CA ARG A 155 2.35 16.91 -18.21
C ARG A 155 1.30 17.99 -18.05
N THR A 156 1.64 19.09 -17.39
CA THR A 156 0.82 20.30 -17.39
C THR A 156 1.08 21.05 -18.71
N LEU A 157 0.14 20.96 -19.65
CA LEU A 157 0.06 21.94 -20.73
C LEU A 157 -0.54 23.21 -20.12
N PHE A 158 0.20 24.31 -20.17
CA PHE A 158 -0.26 25.64 -19.76
C PHE A 158 -1.27 26.18 -20.76
#